data_AF-A0A936XUN0-F1
#
_entry.id   AF-A0A936XUN0-F1
#
_cell.length_a   1.000
_cell.length_b   1.000
_cell.length_c   1.000
_cell.angle_alpha   90.00
_cell.angle_beta   90.00
_cell.angle_gamma   90.00
#
_symmetry.space_group_name_H-M   'P 1'
#
loop_
_entity.id
_entity.type
_entity.pdbx_description
1 polymer ?
#
loop_
_entity_poly.entity_id
_entity_poly.type
_entity_poly.pdbx_seq_one_letter_code
_entity_poly.pdbx_strand_id
1 'polypeptide(L)'
;MRKLIILFIFISLFSQTNATSMMLVRDIVTGKTKLPDNVALAFIPVYNIGGCLNRNSYSRANQNGPLEYGFRGNAQNLDLNRDFTKCDSKEARSFAQVFHLLDPDILIDNHVSDGADYQHTMTLLTTQYDKLGADLGGWLKNNFEPQLYKGMAEKNWDMVPYVSFETGSPDRGMVMFYDPPRYSSGYAALFQTIGFVPETHMLKPFKDRVLSTYAFSQTIIEKTAANAAALIEQRKKARTEVTKEKSFPLKWTTDTARFSFVTFKGYEQAYKSSDATGLNRMYYDRSKPFTRQVKFFNVFNPSDPITKPNAYIVPQGWGAVVDLLKLNNVILQQFTKDTIIEVEAYRIDDYKSAPRPYEKHHKNSAVKTSVMKQKIKFLKGDYFIPLDQPANRYLIEMLEPTGDDSFFAWNFFDAVLQQKEGYSDYRWDDLAAEVLKNDPALKAKLEEKKTADPKFAANGSAQLDFIYKNSPYYEPGHNRYPVYRLVYD
;
A
#
# COMPACT_ATOMS: atom_id res chain seq x y z
N MET A 1 -15.26 29.77 -6.23
CA MET A 1 -13.99 29.10 -5.87
C MET A 1 -14.29 27.66 -5.45
N ARG A 2 -13.50 26.66 -5.89
CA ARG A 2 -13.61 25.27 -5.40
C ARG A 2 -13.33 25.27 -3.89
N LYS A 3 -14.17 24.62 -3.09
CA LYS A 3 -13.86 24.35 -1.67
C LYS A 3 -12.83 23.22 -1.59
N LEU A 4 -11.89 23.32 -0.66
CA LEU A 4 -11.02 22.21 -0.30
C LEU A 4 -11.84 21.08 0.28
N ILE A 5 -11.54 19.85 -0.08
CA ILE A 5 -12.24 18.70 0.47
C ILE A 5 -11.31 17.97 1.41
N ILE A 6 -11.68 17.92 2.69
CA ILE A 6 -11.02 17.08 3.69
C ILE A 6 -11.93 15.88 3.95
N LEU A 7 -11.43 14.68 3.68
CA LEU A 7 -12.13 13.44 3.97
C LEU A 7 -11.56 12.83 5.25
N PHE A 8 -12.38 12.74 6.29
CA PHE A 8 -12.06 12.00 7.50
C PHE A 8 -12.63 10.59 7.43
N ILE A 9 -11.79 9.61 7.72
CA ILE A 9 -12.17 8.23 7.94
C ILE A 9 -11.72 7.79 9.32
N PHE A 10 -12.48 6.85 9.88
CA PHE A 10 -12.25 6.31 11.20
C PHE A 10 -12.30 4.78 11.10
N ILE A 11 -11.13 4.18 10.85
CA ILE A 11 -10.97 2.72 10.80
C ILE A 11 -10.91 2.13 12.21
N SER A 12 -10.34 2.88 13.15
CA SER A 12 -10.06 2.40 14.49
C SER A 12 -11.30 2.27 15.35
N LEU A 13 -11.34 1.17 16.10
CA LEU A 13 -12.52 0.54 16.69
C LEU A 13 -12.86 1.01 18.10
N PHE A 14 -12.28 2.12 18.49
CA PHE A 14 -12.54 2.67 19.80
C PHE A 14 -13.78 3.55 19.73
N SER A 15 -14.55 3.54 20.81
CA SER A 15 -15.55 4.57 21.05
C SER A 15 -14.95 5.99 20.95
N GLN A 16 -13.64 6.14 21.08
CA GLN A 16 -12.90 7.40 20.98
C GLN A 16 -12.91 8.07 19.62
N THR A 17 -12.44 7.37 18.59
CA THR A 17 -12.28 7.92 17.24
C THR A 17 -13.65 8.34 16.70
N ASN A 18 -14.66 7.50 16.97
CA ASN A 18 -16.06 7.79 16.68
C ASN A 18 -16.60 8.93 17.57
N ALA A 19 -16.25 9.00 18.86
CA ALA A 19 -16.67 10.09 19.73
C ALA A 19 -16.10 11.44 19.27
N THR A 20 -14.82 11.49 18.90
CA THR A 20 -14.18 12.71 18.42
C THR A 20 -14.83 13.21 17.13
N SER A 21 -15.11 12.31 16.18
CA SER A 21 -15.73 12.68 14.91
C SER A 21 -17.14 13.24 15.13
N MET A 22 -17.94 12.56 15.95
CA MET A 22 -19.28 13.01 16.31
C MET A 22 -19.25 14.30 17.13
N MET A 23 -18.26 14.51 18.01
CA MET A 23 -18.05 15.77 18.72
C MET A 23 -17.76 16.92 17.77
N LEU A 24 -16.87 16.73 16.79
CA LEU A 24 -16.53 17.74 15.79
C LEU A 24 -17.73 18.12 14.94
N VAL A 25 -18.42 17.13 14.37
CA VAL A 25 -19.59 17.37 13.52
C VAL A 25 -20.71 18.02 14.32
N ARG A 26 -20.98 17.56 15.56
CA ARG A 26 -21.95 18.20 16.46
C ARG A 26 -21.58 19.67 16.69
N ASP A 27 -20.34 19.96 17.10
CA ASP A 27 -19.92 21.32 17.42
C ASP A 27 -19.97 22.25 16.18
N ILE A 28 -19.73 21.71 14.98
CA ILE A 28 -19.92 22.45 13.72
C ILE A 28 -21.39 22.75 13.44
N VAL A 29 -22.25 21.72 13.46
CA VAL A 29 -23.69 21.85 13.12
C VAL A 29 -24.45 22.71 14.14
N THR A 30 -24.03 22.69 15.40
CA THR A 30 -24.59 23.51 16.48
C THR A 30 -23.98 24.92 16.57
N GLY A 31 -23.05 25.27 15.68
CA GLY A 31 -22.44 26.60 15.62
C GLY A 31 -21.40 26.90 16.70
N LYS A 32 -21.01 25.91 17.51
CA LYS A 32 -19.95 26.06 18.53
C LYS A 32 -18.55 26.16 17.90
N THR A 33 -18.33 25.51 16.77
CA THR A 33 -17.11 25.62 15.95
C THR A 33 -17.50 26.04 14.54
N LYS A 34 -16.91 27.12 14.00
CA LYS A 34 -17.17 27.52 12.62
C LYS A 34 -16.30 26.71 11.65
N LEU A 35 -16.92 26.03 10.69
CA LEU A 35 -16.19 25.47 9.55
C LEU A 35 -15.78 26.62 8.60
N PRO A 36 -14.50 26.73 8.21
CA PRO A 36 -14.07 27.75 7.26
C PRO A 36 -14.82 27.66 5.93
N ASP A 37 -15.19 28.81 5.35
CA ASP A 37 -16.06 28.87 4.17
C ASP A 37 -15.44 28.21 2.92
N ASN A 38 -14.10 28.13 2.87
CA ASN A 38 -13.32 27.49 1.82
C ASN A 38 -13.03 26.00 2.05
N VAL A 39 -13.57 25.38 3.11
CA VAL A 39 -13.44 23.95 3.41
C VAL A 39 -14.79 23.25 3.30
N ALA A 40 -14.80 22.09 2.68
CA ALA A 40 -15.84 21.09 2.70
C ALA A 40 -15.34 19.87 3.48
N LEU A 41 -16.11 19.46 4.49
CA LEU A 41 -15.78 18.33 5.35
C LEU A 41 -16.63 17.12 4.94
N ALA A 42 -15.98 16.03 4.54
CA ALA A 42 -16.60 14.73 4.39
C ALA A 42 -16.15 13.82 5.54
N PHE A 43 -17.05 13.00 6.06
CA PHE A 43 -16.77 12.16 7.23
C PHE A 43 -17.39 10.76 7.06
N ILE A 44 -16.60 9.73 7.32
CA ILE A 44 -17.03 8.33 7.42
C ILE A 44 -16.99 7.95 8.91
N PRO A 45 -18.10 8.09 9.65
CA PRO A 45 -18.07 8.02 11.12
C PRO A 45 -17.70 6.64 11.65
N VAL A 46 -18.03 5.58 10.92
CA VAL A 46 -17.69 4.19 11.22
C VAL A 46 -17.34 3.50 9.92
N TYR A 47 -16.06 3.24 9.68
CA TYR A 47 -15.63 2.51 8.49
C TYR A 47 -15.77 0.98 8.68
N ASN A 48 -15.27 0.46 9.81
CA ASN A 48 -15.38 -0.96 10.14
C ASN A 48 -16.69 -1.25 10.91
N ILE A 49 -17.81 -1.36 10.19
CA ILE A 49 -19.13 -1.60 10.80
C ILE A 49 -19.16 -2.96 11.51
N GLY A 50 -18.70 -4.03 10.86
CA GLY A 50 -18.71 -5.38 11.43
C GLY A 50 -17.88 -5.50 12.71
N GLY A 51 -16.67 -4.92 12.70
CA GLY A 51 -15.82 -4.85 13.89
C GLY A 51 -16.43 -3.96 14.98
N CYS A 52 -17.01 -2.81 14.62
CA CYS A 52 -17.68 -1.92 15.58
C CYS A 52 -18.86 -2.59 16.29
N LEU A 53 -19.64 -3.42 15.59
CA LEU A 53 -20.76 -4.16 16.16
C LEU A 53 -20.34 -5.38 16.98
N ASN A 54 -19.15 -5.94 16.73
CA ASN A 54 -18.57 -7.02 17.52
C ASN A 54 -17.99 -6.48 18.84
N ARG A 55 -18.89 -6.11 19.75
CA ARG A 55 -18.55 -5.47 21.01
C ARG A 55 -18.02 -6.47 22.04
N ASN A 56 -16.96 -6.09 22.73
CA ASN A 56 -16.31 -6.91 23.76
C ASN A 56 -15.44 -6.04 24.70
N SER A 57 -14.87 -6.67 25.72
CA SER A 57 -14.01 -6.01 26.73
C SER A 57 -12.64 -6.66 26.92
N TYR A 58 -12.36 -7.78 26.25
CA TYR A 58 -11.18 -8.62 26.55
C TYR A 58 -10.23 -8.86 25.38
N SER A 59 -10.61 -8.55 24.14
CA SER A 59 -9.77 -8.88 22.97
C SER A 59 -8.52 -7.98 22.82
N ARG A 60 -8.42 -6.90 23.60
CA ARG A 60 -7.30 -5.95 23.61
C ARG A 60 -6.59 -5.93 24.96
N ALA A 61 -5.81 -6.97 25.23
CA ALA A 61 -5.16 -7.19 26.54
C ALA A 61 -4.25 -6.03 27.01
N ASN A 62 -3.66 -5.27 26.10
CA ASN A 62 -2.61 -4.28 26.41
C ASN A 62 -3.05 -2.82 26.23
N GLN A 63 -4.36 -2.53 26.17
CA GLN A 63 -4.87 -1.20 25.84
C GLN A 63 -5.72 -0.62 26.98
N ASN A 64 -5.51 0.65 27.30
CA ASN A 64 -6.35 1.38 28.26
C ASN A 64 -7.60 1.93 27.54
N GLY A 65 -8.55 1.04 27.27
CA GLY A 65 -9.76 1.29 26.50
C GLY A 65 -11.01 1.65 27.33
N PRO A 66 -12.13 1.97 26.66
CA PRO A 66 -13.44 2.08 27.32
C PRO A 66 -13.90 0.72 27.88
N LEU A 67 -14.95 0.71 28.70
CA LEU A 67 -15.55 -0.51 29.26
C LEU A 67 -15.86 -1.58 28.20
N GLU A 68 -16.26 -1.16 27.00
CA GLU A 68 -16.59 -2.04 25.89
C GLU A 68 -16.21 -1.36 24.56
N TYR A 69 -15.58 -2.10 23.65
CA TYR A 69 -15.04 -1.62 22.37
C TYR A 69 -15.30 -2.63 21.24
N GLY A 70 -15.05 -2.26 19.99
CA GLY A 70 -15.21 -3.13 18.82
C GLY A 70 -14.00 -4.04 18.55
N PHE A 71 -14.15 -5.00 17.63
CA PHE A 71 -13.12 -5.97 17.26
C PHE A 71 -12.30 -5.57 16.02
N ARG A 72 -11.00 -5.92 15.97
CA ARG A 72 -10.05 -5.52 14.90
C ARG A 72 -10.55 -5.85 13.50
N GLY A 73 -10.92 -7.11 13.28
CA GLY A 73 -11.42 -7.58 11.99
C GLY A 73 -12.83 -7.10 11.71
N ASN A 74 -13.18 -6.94 10.43
CA ASN A 74 -14.57 -6.77 10.02
C ASN A 74 -15.37 -8.07 10.15
N ALA A 75 -16.60 -8.12 9.63
CA ALA A 75 -17.44 -9.32 9.68
C ALA A 75 -16.84 -10.55 8.95
N GLN A 76 -15.87 -10.34 8.06
CA GLN A 76 -15.11 -11.39 7.39
C GLN A 76 -13.73 -11.62 8.03
N ASN A 77 -13.51 -11.02 9.19
CA ASN A 77 -12.24 -11.03 9.94
C ASN A 77 -11.05 -10.40 9.19
N LEU A 78 -11.32 -9.51 8.23
CA LEU A 78 -10.29 -8.74 7.52
C LEU A 78 -9.85 -7.52 8.34
N ASP A 79 -8.55 -7.24 8.39
CA ASP A 79 -8.04 -5.92 8.76
C ASP A 79 -8.24 -4.96 7.59
N LEU A 80 -9.23 -4.07 7.73
CA LEU A 80 -9.56 -3.11 6.68
C LEU A 80 -8.41 -2.13 6.39
N ASN A 81 -7.46 -1.96 7.32
CA ASN A 81 -6.25 -1.17 7.08
C ASN A 81 -5.18 -1.94 6.27
N ARG A 82 -5.59 -2.96 5.50
CA ARG A 82 -4.78 -3.66 4.49
C ARG A 82 -5.52 -3.86 3.17
N ASP A 83 -6.73 -3.29 3.04
CA ASP A 83 -7.69 -3.67 2.00
C ASP A 83 -7.91 -2.59 0.94
N PHE A 84 -7.20 -1.46 1.02
CA PHE A 84 -7.46 -0.27 0.19
C PHE A 84 -7.21 -0.46 -1.31
N THR A 85 -6.32 -1.39 -1.70
CA THR A 85 -6.04 -1.67 -3.13
C THR A 85 -6.67 -2.96 -3.65
N LYS A 86 -6.69 -4.02 -2.83
CA LYS A 86 -7.28 -5.32 -3.21
C LYS A 86 -8.81 -5.31 -3.13
N CYS A 87 -9.37 -4.46 -2.25
CA CYS A 87 -10.80 -4.23 -2.07
C CYS A 87 -11.64 -5.53 -1.97
N ASP A 88 -11.22 -6.45 -1.10
CA ASP A 88 -11.96 -7.69 -0.85
C ASP A 88 -13.22 -7.46 -0.04
N SER A 89 -13.23 -6.42 0.80
CA SER A 89 -14.37 -6.03 1.62
C SER A 89 -15.30 -5.08 0.88
N LYS A 90 -16.57 -5.04 1.30
CA LYS A 90 -17.53 -4.06 0.79
C LYS A 90 -17.19 -2.65 1.27
N GLU A 91 -16.58 -2.56 2.44
CA GLU A 91 -16.09 -1.34 3.06
C GLU A 91 -15.05 -0.66 2.16
N ALA A 92 -14.02 -1.38 1.74
CA ALA A 92 -12.99 -0.86 0.83
C ALA A 92 -13.54 -0.45 -0.54
N ARG A 93 -14.50 -1.21 -1.08
CA ARG A 93 -15.18 -0.85 -2.34
C ARG A 93 -15.98 0.44 -2.21
N SER A 94 -16.73 0.58 -1.12
CA SER A 94 -17.50 1.80 -0.83
C SER A 94 -16.58 2.99 -0.58
N PHE A 95 -15.45 2.78 0.10
CA PHE A 95 -14.43 3.81 0.28
C PHE A 95 -13.86 4.28 -1.05
N ALA A 96 -13.47 3.37 -1.96
CA ALA A 96 -12.94 3.76 -3.26
C ALA A 96 -13.95 4.63 -4.04
N GLN A 97 -15.23 4.26 -4.04
CA GLN A 97 -16.30 5.06 -4.66
C GLN A 97 -16.41 6.45 -4.04
N VAL A 98 -16.46 6.55 -2.70
CA VAL A 98 -16.53 7.83 -1.98
C VAL A 98 -15.28 8.68 -2.22
N PHE A 99 -14.10 8.08 -2.15
CA PHE A 99 -12.83 8.73 -2.38
C PHE A 99 -12.76 9.35 -3.78
N HIS A 100 -13.11 8.58 -4.81
CA HIS A 100 -13.09 9.04 -6.20
C HIS A 100 -14.20 10.03 -6.54
N LEU A 101 -15.37 9.92 -5.88
CA LEU A 101 -16.44 10.91 -6.00
C LEU A 101 -16.03 12.27 -5.41
N LEU A 102 -15.39 12.24 -4.24
CA LEU A 102 -15.02 13.45 -3.50
C LEU A 102 -13.73 14.09 -4.00
N ASP A 103 -12.80 13.30 -4.54
CA ASP A 103 -11.48 13.77 -4.94
C ASP A 103 -10.77 14.61 -3.84
N PRO A 104 -10.63 14.08 -2.61
CA PRO A 104 -10.21 14.87 -1.45
C PRO A 104 -8.81 15.44 -1.60
N ASP A 105 -8.57 16.66 -1.13
CA ASP A 105 -7.24 17.26 -1.10
C ASP A 105 -6.40 16.71 0.06
N ILE A 106 -7.08 16.40 1.18
CA ILE A 106 -6.50 15.75 2.35
C ILE A 106 -7.38 14.59 2.80
N LEU A 107 -6.76 13.45 3.06
CA LEU A 107 -7.34 12.29 3.74
C LEU A 107 -6.81 12.21 5.16
N ILE A 108 -7.70 12.14 6.15
CA ILE A 108 -7.36 11.88 7.55
C ILE A 108 -7.91 10.52 7.94
N ASP A 109 -7.05 9.65 8.42
CA ASP A 109 -7.45 8.34 8.93
C ASP A 109 -7.09 8.22 10.41
N ASN A 110 -8.09 8.19 11.29
CA ASN A 110 -7.83 8.28 12.73
C ASN A 110 -7.61 6.91 13.37
N HIS A 111 -6.49 6.78 14.08
CA HIS A 111 -6.03 5.53 14.69
C HIS A 111 -5.61 5.69 16.16
N VAL A 112 -5.33 4.52 16.75
CA VAL A 112 -4.77 4.40 18.10
C VAL A 112 -3.59 3.43 17.99
N SER A 113 -2.43 3.87 18.44
CA SER A 113 -1.18 3.15 18.24
C SER A 113 -1.00 2.06 19.30
N ASP A 114 -0.46 0.93 18.86
CA ASP A 114 0.14 -0.08 19.73
C ASP A 114 1.63 0.27 20.02
N GLY A 115 2.29 -0.43 20.95
CA GLY A 115 3.76 -0.34 21.13
C GLY A 115 4.27 0.20 22.48
N ALA A 116 5.42 0.90 22.44
CA ALA A 116 6.15 1.44 23.60
C ALA A 116 5.31 2.38 24.48
N ASP A 117 5.69 2.56 25.76
CA ASP A 117 5.12 3.62 26.63
C ASP A 117 6.02 4.86 26.62
N TYR A 118 5.46 5.99 26.19
CA TYR A 118 6.15 7.28 26.10
C TYR A 118 5.22 8.42 26.49
N GLN A 119 5.73 9.62 26.75
CA GLN A 119 4.94 10.71 27.34
C GLN A 119 3.92 11.31 26.36
N HIS A 120 4.23 11.31 25.05
CA HIS A 120 3.36 11.86 24.00
C HIS A 120 2.00 11.16 23.96
N THR A 121 0.92 11.96 23.84
CA THR A 121 -0.45 11.43 23.70
C THR A 121 -0.81 11.13 22.25
N MET A 122 -0.25 11.89 21.33
CA MET A 122 -0.50 11.76 19.90
C MET A 122 0.83 11.69 19.15
N THR A 123 0.88 10.76 18.22
CA THR A 123 1.88 10.71 17.17
C THR A 123 1.21 10.93 15.83
N LEU A 124 1.98 11.35 14.83
CA LEU A 124 1.46 11.57 13.49
C LEU A 124 2.24 10.73 12.48
N LEU A 125 1.55 9.88 11.76
CA LEU A 125 2.05 9.30 10.53
C LEU A 125 1.58 10.18 9.38
N THR A 126 2.53 10.71 8.63
CA THR A 126 2.29 11.50 7.42
C THR A 126 2.64 10.65 6.21
N THR A 127 1.87 10.77 5.12
CA THR A 127 2.22 10.13 3.84
C THR A 127 3.67 10.40 3.51
N GLN A 128 4.40 9.37 3.10
CA GLN A 128 5.82 9.50 2.79
C GLN A 128 6.03 10.52 1.66
N TYR A 129 6.93 11.49 1.89
CA TYR A 129 7.03 12.68 1.04
C TYR A 129 7.48 12.35 -0.38
N ASP A 130 8.44 11.43 -0.53
CA ASP A 130 9.03 11.09 -1.84
C ASP A 130 7.99 10.45 -2.80
N LYS A 131 6.95 9.79 -2.28
CA LYS A 131 5.82 9.24 -3.05
C LYS A 131 4.88 10.31 -3.62
N LEU A 132 4.82 11.49 -3.01
CA LEU A 132 4.02 12.61 -3.51
C LEU A 132 4.74 13.43 -4.59
N GLY A 133 5.99 13.07 -4.92
CA GLY A 133 6.85 13.82 -5.82
C GLY A 133 7.56 14.99 -5.12
N ALA A 134 8.58 15.53 -5.78
CA ALA A 134 9.47 16.52 -5.19
C ALA A 134 8.74 17.80 -4.74
N ASP A 135 7.76 18.27 -5.51
CA ASP A 135 7.05 19.52 -5.24
C ASP A 135 6.00 19.37 -4.14
N LEU A 136 4.99 18.52 -4.32
CA LEU A 136 3.92 18.33 -3.33
C LEU A 136 4.46 17.73 -2.03
N GLY A 137 5.36 16.75 -2.12
CA GLY A 137 6.05 16.17 -0.96
C GLY A 137 6.95 17.17 -0.25
N GLY A 138 7.73 17.95 -1.00
CA GLY A 138 8.59 19.01 -0.45
C GLY A 138 7.79 20.11 0.24
N TRP A 139 6.68 20.56 -0.37
CA TRP A 139 5.78 21.55 0.23
C TRP A 139 5.11 21.00 1.49
N LEU A 140 4.64 19.75 1.48
CA LEU A 140 4.07 19.09 2.66
C LEU A 140 5.08 19.09 3.82
N LYS A 141 6.29 18.59 3.57
CA LYS A 141 7.37 18.45 4.57
C LYS A 141 7.81 19.78 5.16
N ASN A 142 8.06 20.77 4.29
CA ASN A 142 8.75 21.99 4.69
C ASN A 142 7.79 23.10 5.13
N ASN A 143 6.54 23.07 4.65
CA ASN A 143 5.60 24.18 4.86
C ASN A 143 4.35 23.76 5.63
N PHE A 144 3.64 22.71 5.19
CA PHE A 144 2.31 22.41 5.73
C PHE A 144 2.37 21.63 7.05
N GLU A 145 3.09 20.51 7.08
CA GLU A 145 3.18 19.64 8.26
C GLU A 145 3.75 20.36 9.50
N PRO A 146 4.82 21.18 9.42
CA PRO A 146 5.32 21.93 10.58
C PRO A 146 4.27 22.84 11.25
N GLN A 147 3.30 23.35 10.48
CA GLN A 147 2.19 24.13 11.02
C GLN A 147 1.21 23.30 11.86
N LEU A 148 1.08 22.00 11.56
CA LEU A 148 0.26 21.07 12.36
C LEU A 148 0.92 20.81 13.71
N TYR A 149 2.23 20.53 13.73
CA TYR A 149 3.01 20.37 14.96
C TYR A 149 2.95 21.62 15.83
N LYS A 150 3.16 22.80 15.22
CA LYS A 150 3.05 24.08 15.93
C LYS A 150 1.65 24.30 16.53
N GLY A 151 0.60 24.12 15.73
CA GLY A 151 -0.78 24.32 16.19
C GLY A 151 -1.20 23.35 17.30
N MET A 152 -0.67 22.14 17.28
CA MET A 152 -0.91 21.16 18.34
C MET A 152 -0.14 21.47 19.62
N ALA A 153 1.11 21.92 19.52
CA ALA A 153 1.88 22.41 20.67
C ALA A 153 1.20 23.61 21.35
N GLU A 154 0.67 24.56 20.58
CA GLU A 154 -0.11 25.72 21.07
C GLU A 154 -1.38 25.28 21.82
N LYS A 155 -1.95 24.13 21.47
CA LYS A 155 -3.11 23.50 22.14
C LYS A 155 -2.72 22.55 23.29
N ASN A 156 -1.46 22.55 23.70
CA ASN A 156 -0.89 21.67 24.74
C ASN A 156 -0.96 20.16 24.41
N TRP A 157 -0.99 19.82 23.13
CA TRP A 157 -0.97 18.45 22.62
C TRP A 157 0.28 18.21 21.77
N ASP A 158 1.46 18.38 22.38
CA ASP A 158 2.75 18.15 21.72
C ASP A 158 2.77 16.80 20.97
N MET A 159 3.19 16.84 19.71
CA MET A 159 3.20 15.69 18.81
C MET A 159 4.63 15.28 18.47
N VAL A 160 4.79 14.01 18.12
CA VAL A 160 6.01 13.46 17.52
C VAL A 160 5.65 12.65 16.27
N PRO A 161 6.55 12.47 15.28
CA PRO A 161 6.31 11.50 14.21
C PRO A 161 5.99 10.11 14.76
N TYR A 162 5.27 9.31 13.98
CA TYR A 162 4.87 7.96 14.35
C TYR A 162 6.02 7.13 14.92
N VAL A 163 5.81 6.58 16.11
CA VAL A 163 6.81 5.84 16.87
C VAL A 163 6.69 4.35 16.53
N SER A 164 7.74 3.80 15.90
CA SER A 164 7.74 2.43 15.38
C SER A 164 8.67 1.46 16.14
N PHE A 165 9.37 1.91 17.18
CA PHE A 165 10.13 1.01 18.04
C PHE A 165 9.22 0.48 19.15
N GLU A 166 8.90 -0.81 19.13
CA GLU A 166 8.22 -1.48 20.25
C GLU A 166 9.17 -1.54 21.45
N THR A 167 9.96 -2.60 21.59
CA THR A 167 10.94 -2.75 22.69
C THR A 167 12.30 -2.12 22.40
N GLY A 168 12.47 -1.49 21.23
CA GLY A 168 13.73 -0.91 20.80
C GLY A 168 14.14 0.34 21.58
N SER A 169 15.46 0.57 21.73
CA SER A 169 15.96 1.84 22.27
C SER A 169 15.75 2.98 21.27
N PRO A 170 15.27 4.16 21.72
CA PRO A 170 15.27 5.39 20.95
C PRO A 170 16.65 5.81 20.41
N ASP A 171 17.75 5.31 21.00
CA ASP A 171 19.11 5.64 20.57
C ASP A 171 19.43 5.14 19.14
N ARG A 172 18.68 4.14 18.65
CA ARG A 172 18.78 3.65 17.26
C ARG A 172 18.11 4.60 16.26
N GLY A 173 17.39 5.60 16.73
CA GLY A 173 16.56 6.47 15.91
C GLY A 173 15.21 5.88 15.55
N MET A 174 14.37 6.71 14.95
CA MET A 174 13.06 6.39 14.40
C MET A 174 13.11 6.44 12.88
N VAL A 175 12.46 5.48 12.23
CA VAL A 175 12.27 5.50 10.79
C VAL A 175 10.84 5.92 10.51
N MET A 176 10.66 6.88 9.60
CA MET A 176 9.34 7.25 9.11
C MET A 176 8.64 6.01 8.55
N PHE A 177 7.35 5.83 8.83
CA PHE A 177 6.63 4.66 8.35
C PHE A 177 6.54 4.68 6.81
N TYR A 178 6.98 3.61 6.15
CA TYR A 178 6.66 3.39 4.74
C TYR A 178 5.22 2.92 4.64
N ASP A 179 4.35 3.71 4.02
CA ASP A 179 2.93 3.45 3.86
C ASP A 179 2.61 2.85 2.48
N PRO A 180 2.88 1.56 2.22
CA PRO A 180 2.61 0.98 0.91
C PRO A 180 1.11 1.06 0.54
N PRO A 181 0.77 0.90 -0.74
CA PRO A 181 -0.58 1.12 -1.27
C PRO A 181 -1.72 0.46 -0.51
N ARG A 182 -1.48 -0.68 0.16
CA ARG A 182 -2.51 -1.36 0.97
C ARG A 182 -3.10 -0.53 2.11
N TYR A 183 -2.41 0.53 2.56
CA TYR A 183 -2.85 1.45 3.62
C TYR A 183 -3.56 2.67 3.06
N SER A 184 -4.43 3.32 3.85
CA SER A 184 -5.26 4.46 3.41
C SER A 184 -4.44 5.64 2.88
N SER A 185 -3.41 6.08 3.62
CA SER A 185 -2.50 7.15 3.20
C SER A 185 -1.71 6.76 1.96
N GLY A 186 -1.28 5.49 1.90
CA GLY A 186 -0.55 4.94 0.78
C GLY A 186 -1.35 4.92 -0.52
N TYR A 187 -2.60 4.49 -0.44
CA TYR A 187 -3.58 4.51 -1.52
C TYR A 187 -3.89 5.95 -1.96
N ALA A 188 -4.12 6.86 -1.02
CA ALA A 188 -4.44 8.26 -1.32
C ALA A 188 -3.31 8.96 -2.10
N ALA A 189 -2.06 8.65 -1.76
CA ALA A 189 -0.87 9.16 -2.43
C ALA A 189 -0.82 8.80 -3.92
N LEU A 190 -1.39 7.64 -4.33
CA LEU A 190 -1.45 7.23 -5.73
C LEU A 190 -2.24 8.23 -6.61
N PHE A 191 -3.13 9.01 -5.99
CA PHE A 191 -3.99 10.01 -6.64
C PHE A 191 -3.66 11.45 -6.21
N GLN A 192 -2.43 11.68 -5.71
CA GLN A 192 -1.90 12.96 -5.24
C GLN A 192 -2.79 13.59 -4.17
N THR A 193 -3.34 12.77 -3.28
CA THR A 193 -4.05 13.22 -2.07
C THR A 193 -3.10 13.10 -0.89
N ILE A 194 -3.00 14.14 -0.06
CA ILE A 194 -2.16 14.09 1.13
C ILE A 194 -2.87 13.28 2.21
N GLY A 195 -2.27 12.20 2.68
CA GLY A 195 -2.78 11.38 3.78
C GLY A 195 -2.09 11.69 5.11
N PHE A 196 -2.87 11.79 6.18
CA PHE A 196 -2.39 11.79 7.56
C PHE A 196 -3.11 10.72 8.37
N VAL A 197 -2.35 10.07 9.24
CA VAL A 197 -2.86 9.06 10.17
C VAL A 197 -2.48 9.51 11.59
N PRO A 198 -3.32 10.33 12.25
CA PRO A 198 -3.13 10.64 13.67
C PRO A 198 -3.32 9.39 14.52
N GLU A 199 -2.35 9.16 15.39
CA GLU A 199 -2.17 7.92 16.13
C GLU A 199 -2.07 8.23 17.63
N THR A 200 -3.19 8.07 18.35
CA THR A 200 -3.19 8.31 19.80
C THR A 200 -2.68 7.11 20.58
N HIS A 201 -1.93 7.36 21.65
CA HIS A 201 -1.21 6.28 22.33
C HIS A 201 -2.12 5.46 23.25
N MET A 202 -2.26 4.15 22.99
CA MET A 202 -3.20 3.24 23.69
C MET A 202 -3.13 3.21 25.23
N LEU A 203 -2.03 3.63 25.86
CA LEU A 203 -1.84 3.61 27.31
C LEU A 203 -2.28 4.93 27.98
N LYS A 204 -2.55 5.97 27.20
CA LYS A 204 -2.96 7.28 27.71
C LYS A 204 -4.45 7.30 28.09
N PRO A 205 -4.84 8.15 29.06
CA PRO A 205 -6.24 8.24 29.48
C PRO A 205 -7.15 8.44 28.27
N PHE A 206 -8.27 7.71 28.26
CA PHE A 206 -9.23 7.77 27.17
C PHE A 206 -9.66 9.21 26.87
N LYS A 207 -9.95 10.02 27.90
CA LYS A 207 -10.31 11.44 27.75
C LYS A 207 -9.26 12.23 26.96
N ASP A 208 -7.98 12.08 27.30
CA ASP A 208 -6.90 12.86 26.70
C ASP A 208 -6.71 12.51 25.23
N ARG A 209 -6.83 11.21 24.90
CA ARG A 209 -6.80 10.76 23.52
C ARG A 209 -8.00 11.32 22.70
N VAL A 210 -9.19 11.54 23.30
CA VAL A 210 -10.37 12.10 22.58
C VAL A 210 -10.09 13.57 22.27
N LEU A 211 -9.63 14.29 23.30
CA LEU A 211 -9.38 15.72 23.23
C LEU A 211 -8.20 16.07 22.32
N SER A 212 -7.14 15.26 22.31
CA SER A 212 -6.01 15.45 21.39
C SER A 212 -6.41 15.23 19.93
N THR A 213 -7.21 14.19 19.65
CA THR A 213 -7.76 13.94 18.30
C THR A 213 -8.70 15.05 17.86
N TYR A 214 -9.51 15.58 18.77
CA TYR A 214 -10.39 16.71 18.51
C TYR A 214 -9.58 17.98 18.19
N ALA A 215 -8.56 18.28 18.99
CA ALA A 215 -7.66 19.39 18.77
C ALA A 215 -6.91 19.27 17.42
N PHE A 216 -6.43 18.07 17.07
CA PHE A 216 -5.80 17.80 15.78
C PHE A 216 -6.76 18.07 14.63
N SER A 217 -8.00 17.58 14.73
CA SER A 217 -9.03 17.79 13.71
C SER A 217 -9.33 19.28 13.48
N GLN A 218 -9.41 20.07 14.55
CA GLN A 218 -9.54 21.53 14.44
C GLN A 218 -8.30 22.16 13.81
N THR A 219 -7.10 21.81 14.28
CA THR A 219 -5.84 22.35 13.78
C THR A 219 -5.67 22.08 12.29
N ILE A 220 -5.95 20.86 11.82
CA ILE A 220 -5.79 20.54 10.41
C ILE A 220 -6.82 21.28 9.55
N ILE A 221 -8.08 21.44 9.99
CA ILE A 221 -9.07 22.26 9.30
C ILE A 221 -8.60 23.72 9.19
N GLU A 222 -8.12 24.30 10.29
CA GLU A 222 -7.60 25.67 10.34
C GLU A 222 -6.40 25.87 9.41
N LYS A 223 -5.39 25.00 9.49
CA LYS A 223 -4.18 25.12 8.65
C LYS A 223 -4.48 24.81 7.19
N THR A 224 -5.39 23.89 6.89
CA THR A 224 -5.84 23.59 5.52
C THR A 224 -6.53 24.81 4.91
N ALA A 225 -7.44 25.44 5.64
CA ALA A 225 -8.12 26.66 5.20
C ALA A 225 -7.13 27.81 4.94
N ALA A 226 -6.13 27.98 5.82
CA ALA A 226 -5.12 29.02 5.67
C ALA A 226 -4.16 28.80 4.48
N ASN A 227 -3.92 27.54 4.09
CA ASN A 227 -2.99 27.17 3.03
C ASN A 227 -3.70 26.78 1.71
N ALA A 228 -4.98 27.13 1.56
CA ALA A 228 -5.85 26.60 0.51
C ALA A 228 -5.33 26.79 -0.92
N ALA A 229 -4.93 28.02 -1.25
CA ALA A 229 -4.44 28.34 -2.58
C ALA A 229 -3.18 27.52 -2.93
N ALA A 230 -2.23 27.46 -2.00
CA ALA A 230 -1.00 26.70 -2.17
C ALA A 230 -1.27 25.19 -2.31
N LEU A 231 -2.15 24.62 -1.47
CA LEU A 231 -2.49 23.19 -1.57
C LEU A 231 -3.10 22.83 -2.93
N ILE A 232 -4.07 23.62 -3.41
CA ILE A 232 -4.72 23.40 -4.71
C ILE A 232 -3.69 23.48 -5.85
N GLU A 233 -2.81 24.46 -5.79
CA GLU A 233 -1.75 24.66 -6.79
C GLU A 233 -0.77 23.47 -6.81
N GLN A 234 -0.24 23.09 -5.65
CA GLN A 234 0.71 21.97 -5.53
C GLN A 234 0.10 20.65 -5.99
N ARG A 235 -1.15 20.38 -5.60
CA ARG A 235 -1.88 19.18 -6.02
C ARG A 235 -2.13 19.15 -7.53
N LYS A 236 -2.52 20.28 -8.12
CA LYS A 236 -2.69 20.41 -9.58
C LYS A 236 -1.38 20.19 -10.33
N LYS A 237 -0.27 20.74 -9.80
CA LYS A 237 1.07 20.55 -10.36
C LYS A 237 1.47 19.07 -10.35
N ALA A 238 1.39 18.42 -9.18
CA ALA A 238 1.73 17.00 -9.02
C ALA A 238 0.90 16.09 -9.94
N ARG A 239 -0.39 16.39 -10.15
CA ARG A 239 -1.25 15.66 -11.10
C ARG A 239 -0.84 15.84 -12.56
N THR A 240 -0.33 17.01 -12.92
CA THR A 240 0.16 17.26 -14.27
C THR A 240 1.50 16.57 -14.50
N GLU A 241 2.33 16.46 -13.46
CA GLU A 241 3.63 15.80 -13.51
C GLU A 241 3.48 14.29 -13.60
N VAL A 242 2.59 13.69 -12.79
CA VAL A 242 2.42 12.23 -12.77
C VAL A 242 1.98 11.67 -14.12
N THR A 243 1.22 12.42 -14.94
CA THR A 243 0.83 11.95 -16.28
C THR A 243 2.02 11.97 -17.26
N LYS A 244 2.96 12.91 -17.07
CA LYS A 244 4.16 13.08 -17.89
C LYS A 244 5.34 12.24 -17.44
N GLU A 245 5.34 11.80 -16.19
CA GLU A 245 6.40 10.98 -15.58
C GLU A 245 6.70 9.75 -16.43
N LYS A 246 7.99 9.45 -16.63
CA LYS A 246 8.44 8.34 -17.47
C LYS A 246 8.90 7.15 -16.65
N SER A 247 9.24 7.36 -15.38
CA SER A 247 9.85 6.37 -14.52
C SER A 247 9.18 6.37 -13.15
N PHE A 248 8.76 5.19 -12.69
CA PHE A 248 8.00 5.04 -11.45
C PHE A 248 8.71 4.08 -10.50
N PRO A 249 9.17 4.54 -9.33
CA PRO A 249 9.68 3.64 -8.31
C PRO A 249 8.56 2.86 -7.66
N LEU A 250 8.70 1.53 -7.60
CA LEU A 250 7.77 0.64 -6.90
C LEU A 250 8.26 0.26 -5.49
N LYS A 251 9.54 0.54 -5.20
CA LYS A 251 10.16 0.22 -3.91
C LYS A 251 10.97 1.40 -3.41
N TRP A 252 11.09 1.44 -2.09
CA TRP A 252 11.72 2.52 -1.36
C TRP A 252 12.57 1.93 -0.25
N THR A 253 13.81 2.38 -0.17
CA THR A 253 14.75 1.97 0.90
C THR A 253 15.12 3.18 1.73
N THR A 254 15.07 3.06 3.06
CA THR A 254 15.40 4.16 3.95
C THR A 254 16.87 4.56 3.79
N ASP A 255 17.11 5.85 3.60
CA ASP A 255 18.45 6.43 3.62
C ASP A 255 18.88 6.68 5.07
N THR A 256 19.75 5.82 5.60
CA THR A 256 20.23 5.94 6.99
C THR A 256 21.36 6.97 7.15
N ALA A 257 21.88 7.54 6.06
CA ALA A 257 22.88 8.61 6.12
C ALA A 257 22.22 9.98 6.33
N ARG A 258 20.96 10.15 5.92
CA ARG A 258 20.19 11.40 6.07
C ARG A 258 19.16 11.28 7.19
N PHE A 259 19.26 12.17 8.18
CA PHE A 259 18.32 12.24 9.29
C PHE A 259 18.09 13.68 9.75
N SER A 260 16.95 13.91 10.38
CA SER A 260 16.71 15.09 11.22
C SER A 260 16.69 14.66 12.69
N PHE A 261 16.76 15.62 13.61
CA PHE A 261 16.48 15.35 15.02
C PHE A 261 15.03 15.69 15.36
N VAL A 262 14.43 14.89 16.23
CA VAL A 262 13.13 15.17 16.85
C VAL A 262 13.24 15.08 18.36
N THR A 263 12.57 16.00 19.05
CA THR A 263 12.48 16.01 20.51
C THR A 263 11.52 14.91 20.96
N PHE A 264 12.05 13.82 21.51
CA PHE A 264 11.25 12.71 22.01
C PHE A 264 11.17 12.73 23.54
N LYS A 265 9.96 12.57 24.06
CA LYS A 265 9.67 12.51 25.50
C LYS A 265 9.26 11.09 25.87
N GLY A 266 10.18 10.33 26.47
CA GLY A 266 10.00 8.92 26.79
C GLY A 266 10.11 8.62 28.28
N TYR A 267 10.13 7.32 28.59
CA TYR A 267 10.42 6.77 29.92
C TYR A 267 11.58 5.78 29.80
N GLU A 268 12.47 5.72 30.79
CA GLU A 268 13.58 4.76 30.80
C GLU A 268 13.06 3.31 30.79
N GLN A 269 13.73 2.43 30.03
CA GLN A 269 13.45 1.00 30.10
C GLN A 269 14.12 0.41 31.35
N ALA A 270 13.39 -0.45 32.05
CA ALA A 270 13.87 -1.18 33.22
C ALA A 270 13.38 -2.63 33.18
N TYR A 271 13.94 -3.46 34.04
CA TYR A 271 13.65 -4.89 34.10
C TYR A 271 13.23 -5.29 35.51
N LYS A 272 12.28 -6.22 35.61
CA LYS A 272 11.87 -6.83 36.88
C LYS A 272 11.37 -8.25 36.64
N SER A 273 11.28 -9.06 37.70
CA SER A 273 10.63 -10.37 37.61
C SER A 273 9.15 -10.22 37.24
N SER A 274 8.68 -11.10 36.36
CA SER A 274 7.28 -11.22 36.00
C SER A 274 6.53 -12.00 37.08
N ASP A 275 5.52 -11.40 37.69
CA ASP A 275 4.70 -12.08 38.69
C ASP A 275 3.95 -13.30 38.11
N ALA A 276 3.67 -13.29 36.80
CA ALA A 276 2.93 -14.36 36.13
C ALA A 276 3.82 -15.56 35.75
N THR A 277 5.11 -15.35 35.48
CA THR A 277 5.99 -16.40 34.92
C THR A 277 7.28 -16.60 35.70
N GLY A 278 7.60 -15.73 36.66
CA GLY A 278 8.86 -15.69 37.38
C GLY A 278 10.08 -15.27 36.53
N LEU A 279 9.89 -15.02 35.22
CA LEU A 279 10.97 -14.66 34.31
C LEU A 279 11.21 -13.15 34.27
N ASN A 280 12.43 -12.75 33.92
CA ASN A 280 12.75 -11.33 33.76
C ASN A 280 11.92 -10.71 32.61
N ARG A 281 11.29 -9.56 32.88
CA ARG A 281 10.51 -8.81 31.89
C ARG A 281 10.90 -7.34 31.85
N MET A 282 10.84 -6.75 30.66
CA MET A 282 11.00 -5.31 30.45
C MET A 282 9.73 -4.55 30.87
N TYR A 283 9.90 -3.32 31.35
CA TYR A 283 8.85 -2.32 31.49
C TYR A 283 9.41 -0.91 31.30
N TYR A 284 8.53 0.05 31.00
CA TYR A 284 8.87 1.48 30.98
C TYR A 284 8.63 2.09 32.35
N ASP A 285 9.67 2.63 32.98
CA ASP A 285 9.60 3.22 34.31
C ASP A 285 9.06 4.65 34.24
N ARG A 286 7.76 4.80 34.49
CA ARG A 286 7.08 6.10 34.49
C ARG A 286 7.62 7.09 35.52
N SER A 287 8.39 6.64 36.52
CA SER A 287 9.06 7.52 37.49
C SER A 287 10.34 8.14 36.96
N LYS A 288 10.85 7.67 35.81
CA LYS A 288 12.07 8.14 35.15
C LYS A 288 11.76 8.66 33.74
N PRO A 289 11.05 9.80 33.62
CA PRO A 289 10.84 10.44 32.33
C PRO A 289 12.16 11.03 31.81
N PHE A 290 12.32 11.03 30.49
CA PHE A 290 13.41 11.74 29.82
C PHE A 290 12.89 12.57 28.64
N THR A 291 13.67 13.57 28.24
CA THR A 291 13.52 14.26 26.96
C THR A 291 14.85 14.22 26.24
N ARG A 292 14.89 13.69 25.01
CA ARG A 292 16.13 13.52 24.23
C ARG A 292 15.90 13.86 22.76
N GLN A 293 16.97 14.25 22.08
CA GLN A 293 16.98 14.35 20.62
C GLN A 293 17.18 12.95 20.04
N VAL A 294 16.22 12.51 19.23
CA VAL A 294 16.24 11.19 18.57
C VAL A 294 16.42 11.41 17.07
N LYS A 295 17.28 10.62 16.44
CA LYS A 295 17.44 10.63 14.98
C LYS A 295 16.14 10.19 14.33
N PHE A 296 15.68 10.91 13.30
CA PHE A 296 14.51 10.56 12.51
C PHE A 296 14.91 10.43 11.04
N PHE A 297 14.81 9.21 10.51
CA PHE A 297 15.13 8.87 9.14
C PHE A 297 13.85 8.95 8.30
N ASN A 298 13.67 10.09 7.62
CA ASN A 298 12.45 10.42 6.86
C ASN A 298 12.73 10.64 5.38
N VAL A 299 13.74 9.95 4.87
CA VAL A 299 14.18 10.07 3.49
C VAL A 299 14.37 8.67 2.93
N PHE A 300 13.81 8.42 1.75
CA PHE A 300 13.91 7.12 1.10
C PHE A 300 14.47 7.27 -0.30
N ASN A 301 15.34 6.33 -0.66
CA ASN A 301 15.87 6.21 -2.00
C ASN A 301 14.96 5.27 -2.81
N PRO A 302 14.50 5.70 -3.99
CA PRO A 302 13.75 4.83 -4.90
C PRO A 302 14.64 3.68 -5.37
N SER A 303 14.07 2.48 -5.51
CA SER A 303 14.72 1.33 -6.14
C SER A 303 13.78 0.64 -7.12
N ASP A 304 14.37 -0.13 -8.04
CA ASP A 304 13.68 -0.89 -9.09
C ASP A 304 12.65 -0.06 -9.89
N PRO A 305 13.04 1.07 -10.51
CA PRO A 305 12.09 1.90 -11.23
C PRO A 305 11.55 1.21 -12.49
N ILE A 306 10.23 1.33 -12.70
CA ILE A 306 9.57 0.87 -13.92
C ILE A 306 9.51 2.02 -14.93
N THR A 307 10.00 1.75 -16.15
CA THR A 307 9.75 2.63 -17.29
C THR A 307 8.30 2.50 -17.74
N LYS A 308 7.58 3.62 -17.76
CA LYS A 308 6.18 3.72 -18.15
C LYS A 308 5.96 3.29 -19.61
N PRO A 309 5.10 2.31 -19.92
CA PRO A 309 4.68 2.03 -21.29
C PRO A 309 3.69 3.11 -21.81
N ASN A 310 3.35 3.10 -23.10
CA ASN A 310 2.26 3.92 -23.63
C ASN A 310 0.90 3.51 -23.04
N ALA A 311 0.69 2.20 -22.95
CA ALA A 311 -0.52 1.62 -22.43
C ALA A 311 -0.28 0.23 -21.86
N TYR A 312 -1.18 -0.20 -20.99
CA TYR A 312 -1.36 -1.61 -20.69
C TYR A 312 -2.50 -2.19 -21.52
N ILE A 313 -2.42 -3.49 -21.80
CA ILE A 313 -3.53 -4.26 -22.34
C ILE A 313 -3.85 -5.40 -21.38
N VAL A 314 -5.11 -5.50 -20.96
CA VAL A 314 -5.61 -6.52 -20.03
C VAL A 314 -6.74 -7.32 -20.70
N PRO A 315 -6.60 -8.64 -20.87
CA PRO A 315 -7.67 -9.48 -21.41
C PRO A 315 -8.91 -9.45 -20.52
N GLN A 316 -10.09 -9.44 -21.14
CA GLN A 316 -11.37 -9.33 -20.42
C GLN A 316 -11.66 -10.51 -19.47
N GLY A 317 -10.97 -11.64 -19.66
CA GLY A 317 -11.06 -12.81 -18.76
C GLY A 317 -10.62 -12.51 -17.33
N TRP A 318 -9.82 -11.46 -17.10
CA TRP A 318 -9.40 -11.00 -15.77
C TRP A 318 -10.41 -10.04 -15.16
N GLY A 319 -11.68 -10.46 -15.11
CA GLY A 319 -12.81 -9.62 -14.71
C GLY A 319 -12.65 -8.95 -13.34
N ALA A 320 -12.13 -9.68 -12.35
CA ALA A 320 -11.89 -9.12 -11.01
C ALA A 320 -10.92 -7.92 -11.03
N VAL A 321 -9.85 -8.00 -11.81
CA VAL A 321 -8.89 -6.90 -11.98
C VAL A 321 -9.54 -5.74 -12.73
N VAL A 322 -10.25 -6.02 -13.83
CA VAL A 322 -10.98 -5.01 -14.59
C VAL A 322 -11.98 -4.26 -13.71
N ASP A 323 -12.71 -4.94 -12.84
CA ASP A 323 -13.67 -4.33 -11.93
C ASP A 323 -12.98 -3.42 -10.90
N LEU A 324 -11.81 -3.81 -10.39
CA LEU A 324 -11.00 -2.98 -9.49
C LEU A 324 -10.45 -1.74 -10.20
N LEU A 325 -10.04 -1.86 -11.46
CA LEU A 325 -9.62 -0.72 -12.28
C LEU A 325 -10.78 0.27 -12.49
N LYS A 326 -11.98 -0.23 -12.86
CA LYS A 326 -13.19 0.60 -13.01
C LYS A 326 -13.59 1.29 -11.71
N LEU A 327 -13.55 0.55 -10.60
CA LEU A 327 -13.83 1.07 -9.26
C LEU A 327 -12.92 2.25 -8.90
N ASN A 328 -11.71 2.28 -9.46
CA ASN A 328 -10.71 3.31 -9.24
C ASN A 328 -10.71 4.41 -10.31
N ASN A 329 -11.82 4.56 -11.06
CA ASN A 329 -11.99 5.54 -12.14
C ASN A 329 -10.87 5.52 -13.19
N VAL A 330 -10.27 4.34 -13.43
CA VAL A 330 -9.34 4.15 -14.54
C VAL A 330 -10.10 4.30 -15.86
N ILE A 331 -9.54 5.09 -16.78
CA ILE A 331 -9.99 5.21 -18.15
C ILE A 331 -9.58 3.94 -18.89
N LEU A 332 -10.58 3.16 -19.31
CA LEU A 332 -10.43 1.91 -20.05
C LEU A 332 -11.08 2.05 -21.43
N GLN A 333 -10.42 1.55 -22.47
CA GLN A 333 -10.98 1.47 -23.83
C GLN A 333 -11.10 0.01 -24.22
N GLN A 334 -12.26 -0.43 -24.70
CA GLN A 334 -12.42 -1.81 -25.17
C GLN A 334 -12.09 -1.93 -26.65
N PHE A 335 -11.41 -3.02 -27.02
CA PHE A 335 -11.25 -3.39 -28.41
C PHE A 335 -12.62 -3.72 -29.03
N THR A 336 -12.93 -3.10 -30.17
CA THR A 336 -14.20 -3.31 -30.89
C THR A 336 -14.16 -4.49 -31.86
N LYS A 337 -12.96 -5.01 -32.14
CA LYS A 337 -12.68 -6.18 -32.98
C LYS A 337 -11.38 -6.87 -32.54
N ASP A 338 -11.23 -8.13 -32.91
CA ASP A 338 -9.96 -8.85 -32.75
C ASP A 338 -8.82 -8.09 -33.43
N THR A 339 -7.70 -7.94 -32.73
CA THR A 339 -6.55 -7.14 -33.18
C THR A 339 -5.25 -7.84 -32.80
N ILE A 340 -4.27 -7.87 -33.70
CA ILE A 340 -2.92 -8.38 -33.41
C ILE A 340 -2.00 -7.18 -33.17
N ILE A 341 -1.34 -7.15 -32.03
CA ILE A 341 -0.45 -6.05 -31.63
C ILE A 341 0.87 -6.63 -31.13
N GLU A 342 1.98 -6.04 -31.51
CA GLU A 342 3.28 -6.34 -30.92
C GLU A 342 3.41 -5.64 -29.56
N VAL A 343 3.70 -6.41 -28.53
CA VAL A 343 3.75 -5.95 -27.13
C VAL A 343 4.95 -6.54 -26.41
N GLU A 344 5.35 -5.90 -25.32
CA GLU A 344 6.17 -6.52 -24.29
C GLU A 344 5.26 -7.33 -23.35
N ALA A 345 5.61 -8.60 -23.11
CA ALA A 345 4.97 -9.42 -22.09
C ALA A 345 6.01 -9.89 -21.08
N TYR A 346 5.63 -9.91 -19.81
CA TYR A 346 6.46 -10.53 -18.78
C TYR A 346 6.26 -12.05 -18.74
N ARG A 347 7.36 -12.76 -18.54
CA ARG A 347 7.36 -14.11 -17.98
C ARG A 347 7.76 -14.01 -16.51
N ILE A 348 7.03 -14.69 -15.63
CA ILE A 348 7.40 -14.87 -14.22
C ILE A 348 8.45 -15.98 -14.17
N ASP A 349 9.71 -15.61 -13.91
CA ASP A 349 10.81 -16.56 -13.86
C ASP A 349 10.93 -17.21 -12.48
N ASP A 350 10.62 -16.45 -11.43
CA ASP A 350 10.73 -16.86 -10.03
C ASP A 350 9.83 -15.99 -9.14
N TYR A 351 9.33 -16.56 -8.05
CA TYR A 351 8.56 -15.85 -7.01
C TYR A 351 8.48 -16.70 -5.74
N LYS A 352 8.10 -16.07 -4.62
CA LYS A 352 7.77 -16.75 -3.37
C LYS A 352 6.33 -16.47 -2.99
N SER A 353 5.54 -17.51 -2.80
CA SER A 353 4.19 -17.42 -2.23
C SER A 353 4.22 -17.64 -0.71
N ALA A 354 3.44 -16.87 0.04
CA ALA A 354 3.35 -17.00 1.49
C ALA A 354 2.74 -18.37 1.87
N PRO A 355 3.34 -19.13 2.81
CA PRO A 355 2.86 -20.46 3.19
C PRO A 355 1.57 -20.41 4.04
N ARG A 356 1.18 -19.23 4.52
CA ARG A 356 -0.03 -19.00 5.30
C ARG A 356 -0.81 -17.83 4.69
N PRO A 357 -2.15 -17.86 4.77
CA PRO A 357 -2.96 -16.75 4.29
C PRO A 357 -2.70 -15.50 5.13
N TYR A 358 -2.71 -14.36 4.47
CA TYR A 358 -2.68 -13.03 5.05
C TYR A 358 -3.78 -12.20 4.39
N GLU A 359 -4.77 -11.76 5.18
CA GLU A 359 -5.90 -10.95 4.69
C GLU A 359 -6.63 -11.57 3.48
N LYS A 360 -6.90 -12.89 3.53
CA LYS A 360 -7.48 -13.76 2.47
C LYS A 360 -6.58 -14.13 1.29
N HIS A 361 -5.31 -13.72 1.27
CA HIS A 361 -4.42 -14.03 0.14
C HIS A 361 -3.17 -14.82 0.55
N HIS A 362 -2.61 -15.57 -0.39
CA HIS A 362 -1.26 -16.11 -0.30
C HIS A 362 -0.33 -15.18 -1.08
N LYS A 363 0.20 -14.17 -0.36
CA LYS A 363 0.90 -13.05 -1.00
C LYS A 363 2.15 -13.53 -1.76
N ASN A 364 2.28 -13.14 -3.02
CA ASN A 364 3.47 -13.35 -3.84
C ASN A 364 4.51 -12.24 -3.58
N SER A 365 5.79 -12.60 -3.61
CA SER A 365 6.92 -11.72 -3.31
C SER A 365 8.19 -12.18 -4.02
N ALA A 366 9.27 -11.40 -3.93
CA ALA A 366 10.57 -11.70 -4.54
C ALA A 366 10.47 -12.09 -6.03
N VAL A 367 9.55 -11.42 -6.74
CA VAL A 367 9.21 -11.71 -8.13
C VAL A 367 10.36 -11.32 -9.04
N LYS A 368 10.75 -12.25 -9.92
CA LYS A 368 11.69 -12.02 -11.01
C LYS A 368 10.99 -12.25 -12.32
N THR A 369 11.27 -11.38 -13.28
CA THR A 369 10.62 -11.43 -14.58
C THR A 369 11.60 -11.21 -15.71
N SER A 370 11.33 -11.87 -16.83
CA SER A 370 11.95 -11.62 -18.12
C SER A 370 10.93 -10.98 -19.07
N VAL A 371 11.41 -10.16 -19.99
CA VAL A 371 10.57 -9.45 -20.98
C VAL A 371 10.72 -10.11 -22.33
N MET A 372 9.61 -10.31 -23.03
CA MET A 372 9.58 -10.81 -24.40
C MET A 372 8.74 -9.90 -25.27
N LYS A 373 9.28 -9.48 -26.42
CA LYS A 373 8.49 -8.84 -27.48
C LYS A 373 7.77 -9.93 -28.30
N GLN A 374 6.45 -9.84 -28.40
CA GLN A 374 5.66 -10.82 -29.14
C GLN A 374 4.40 -10.21 -29.72
N LYS A 375 3.94 -10.75 -30.86
CA LYS A 375 2.65 -10.42 -31.45
C LYS A 375 1.56 -11.22 -30.75
N ILE A 376 0.70 -10.53 -30.00
CA ILE A 376 -0.45 -11.12 -29.32
C ILE A 376 -1.72 -10.81 -30.10
N LYS A 377 -2.56 -11.83 -30.29
CA LYS A 377 -3.95 -11.64 -30.74
C LYS A 377 -4.81 -11.28 -29.53
N PHE A 378 -5.26 -10.03 -29.47
CA PHE A 378 -6.28 -9.55 -28.54
C PHE A 378 -7.67 -9.70 -29.16
N LEU A 379 -8.66 -10.00 -28.32
CA LEU A 379 -10.03 -10.24 -28.74
C LEU A 379 -10.88 -8.98 -28.59
N LYS A 380 -11.98 -8.91 -29.35
CA LYS A 380 -13.04 -7.94 -29.06
C LYS A 380 -13.46 -8.03 -27.58
N GLY A 381 -13.48 -6.90 -26.89
CA GLY A 381 -13.83 -6.79 -25.47
C GLY A 381 -12.64 -6.70 -24.51
N ASP A 382 -11.42 -7.06 -24.96
CA ASP A 382 -10.19 -6.83 -24.18
C ASP A 382 -9.96 -5.33 -23.98
N TYR A 383 -9.21 -4.95 -22.94
CA TYR A 383 -9.08 -3.56 -22.50
C TYR A 383 -7.71 -2.98 -22.84
N PHE A 384 -7.70 -1.91 -23.62
CA PHE A 384 -6.59 -0.98 -23.81
C PHE A 384 -6.65 0.13 -22.75
N ILE A 385 -5.55 0.36 -22.05
CA ILE A 385 -5.48 1.25 -20.89
C ILE A 385 -4.35 2.27 -21.10
N PRO A 386 -4.65 3.48 -21.61
CA PRO A 386 -3.62 4.50 -21.84
C PRO A 386 -3.03 4.98 -20.52
N LEU A 387 -1.72 5.25 -20.43
CA LEU A 387 -1.11 5.73 -19.18
C LEU A 387 -1.07 7.26 -19.04
N ASP A 388 -1.44 8.02 -20.07
CA ASP A 388 -1.65 9.47 -19.95
C ASP A 388 -3.02 9.77 -19.33
N GLN A 389 -3.17 9.43 -18.05
CA GLN A 389 -4.42 9.63 -17.29
C GLN A 389 -4.15 9.86 -15.79
N PRO A 390 -5.10 10.45 -15.03
CA PRO A 390 -4.90 10.74 -13.60
C PRO A 390 -4.52 9.51 -12.74
N ALA A 391 -4.97 8.31 -13.13
CA ALA A 391 -4.66 7.06 -12.43
C ALA A 391 -3.29 6.45 -12.78
N ASN A 392 -2.42 7.16 -13.51
CA ASN A 392 -1.14 6.62 -14.01
C ASN A 392 -0.30 5.94 -12.90
N ARG A 393 -0.09 6.61 -11.76
CA ARG A 393 0.66 6.03 -10.63
C ARG A 393 -0.01 4.77 -10.09
N TYR A 394 -1.34 4.77 -9.93
CA TYR A 394 -2.11 3.60 -9.48
C TYR A 394 -1.94 2.43 -10.47
N LEU A 395 -1.99 2.70 -11.78
CA LEU A 395 -1.83 1.67 -12.81
C LEU A 395 -0.46 1.00 -12.75
N ILE A 396 0.63 1.78 -12.68
CA ILE A 396 1.98 1.23 -12.55
C ILE A 396 2.09 0.39 -11.28
N GLU A 397 1.60 0.91 -10.15
CA GLU A 397 1.67 0.23 -8.85
C GLU A 397 0.93 -1.11 -8.83
N MET A 398 -0.26 -1.15 -9.45
CA MET A 398 -1.13 -2.31 -9.39
C MET A 398 -0.89 -3.34 -10.49
N LEU A 399 -0.46 -2.91 -11.68
CA LEU A 399 -0.32 -3.79 -12.84
C LEU A 399 1.09 -4.33 -13.04
N GLU A 400 2.13 -3.73 -12.44
CA GLU A 400 3.49 -4.27 -12.52
C GLU A 400 3.71 -5.41 -11.53
N PRO A 401 4.13 -6.62 -11.98
CA PRO A 401 4.16 -7.80 -11.13
C PRO A 401 5.21 -7.74 -10.00
N THR A 402 6.19 -6.84 -10.11
CA THR A 402 7.25 -6.65 -9.11
C THR A 402 6.88 -5.67 -7.99
N GLY A 403 5.72 -5.00 -8.08
CA GLY A 403 5.23 -4.07 -7.07
C GLY A 403 4.82 -4.77 -5.77
N ASP A 404 5.11 -4.14 -4.63
CA ASP A 404 4.87 -4.69 -3.28
C ASP A 404 3.39 -4.96 -2.96
N ASP A 405 2.49 -4.27 -3.67
CA ASP A 405 1.03 -4.33 -3.54
C ASP A 405 0.32 -4.51 -4.87
N SER A 406 1.03 -4.99 -5.89
CA SER A 406 0.44 -5.28 -7.19
C SER A 406 -0.66 -6.35 -7.11
N PHE A 407 -1.49 -6.42 -8.14
CA PHE A 407 -2.46 -7.51 -8.26
C PHE A 407 -1.78 -8.89 -8.32
N PHE A 408 -0.55 -8.97 -8.84
CA PHE A 408 0.25 -10.19 -8.77
C PHE A 408 0.67 -10.52 -7.33
N ALA A 409 1.13 -9.52 -6.57
CA ALA A 409 1.47 -9.70 -5.15
C ALA A 409 0.27 -10.21 -4.35
N TRP A 410 -0.94 -9.72 -4.66
CA TRP A 410 -2.19 -10.19 -4.05
C TRP A 410 -2.85 -11.35 -4.80
N ASN A 411 -2.07 -12.17 -5.51
CA ASN A 411 -2.47 -13.45 -6.10
C ASN A 411 -3.69 -13.44 -7.05
N PHE A 412 -4.06 -12.28 -7.61
CA PHE A 412 -5.15 -12.16 -8.59
C PHE A 412 -4.85 -12.85 -9.92
N PHE A 413 -3.57 -13.17 -10.19
CA PHE A 413 -3.10 -13.74 -11.45
C PHE A 413 -2.53 -15.16 -11.32
N ASP A 414 -2.66 -15.82 -10.16
CA ASP A 414 -2.02 -17.11 -9.89
C ASP A 414 -2.41 -18.23 -10.87
N ALA A 415 -3.54 -18.10 -11.56
CA ALA A 415 -3.97 -19.07 -12.56
C ALA A 415 -2.93 -19.29 -13.68
N VAL A 416 -2.07 -18.30 -13.98
CA VAL A 416 -1.01 -18.46 -15.00
C VAL A 416 0.20 -19.25 -14.49
N LEU A 417 0.32 -19.46 -13.18
CA LEU A 417 1.45 -20.13 -12.54
C LEU A 417 1.29 -21.66 -12.51
N GLN A 418 0.10 -22.16 -12.88
CA GLN A 418 -0.17 -23.59 -12.97
C GLN A 418 -0.24 -24.03 -14.43
N GLN A 419 0.69 -24.91 -14.82
CA GLN A 419 0.65 -25.62 -16.08
C GLN A 419 -0.65 -26.43 -16.24
N LYS A 420 -1.24 -26.39 -17.44
CA LYS A 420 -2.44 -27.15 -17.83
C LYS A 420 -2.12 -28.28 -18.81
N GLU A 421 -1.19 -28.04 -19.74
CA GLU A 421 -0.82 -29.02 -20.76
C GLU A 421 0.44 -29.79 -20.38
N GLY A 422 0.48 -31.09 -20.66
CA GLY A 422 1.62 -31.95 -20.39
C GLY A 422 1.78 -33.04 -21.44
N TYR A 423 2.68 -33.97 -21.18
CA TYR A 423 2.92 -35.10 -22.07
C TYR A 423 3.08 -36.40 -21.28
N SER A 424 2.96 -37.53 -21.97
CA SER A 424 3.34 -38.85 -21.45
C SER A 424 4.63 -39.29 -22.10
N ASP A 425 5.64 -39.65 -21.31
CA ASP A 425 7.01 -39.93 -21.77
C ASP A 425 7.05 -40.85 -23.00
N TYR A 426 6.34 -41.99 -22.97
CA TYR A 426 6.37 -42.96 -24.08
C TYR A 426 5.77 -42.46 -25.40
N ARG A 427 4.92 -41.42 -25.38
CA ARG A 427 4.37 -40.79 -26.60
C ARG A 427 5.19 -39.59 -27.03
N TRP A 428 5.85 -38.94 -26.07
CA TRP A 428 6.63 -37.75 -26.31
C TRP A 428 8.02 -38.07 -26.82
N ASP A 429 8.63 -39.19 -26.44
CA ASP A 429 10.01 -39.52 -26.78
C ASP A 429 10.30 -39.46 -28.29
N ASP A 430 9.51 -40.19 -29.09
CA ASP A 430 9.64 -40.18 -30.56
C ASP A 430 9.43 -38.77 -31.15
N LEU A 431 8.44 -38.04 -30.63
CA LEU A 431 8.12 -36.68 -31.09
C LEU A 431 9.19 -35.66 -30.66
N ALA A 432 9.78 -35.83 -29.49
CA ALA A 432 10.89 -35.02 -28.98
C ALA A 432 12.13 -35.19 -29.85
N ALA A 433 12.40 -36.42 -30.31
CA ALA A 433 13.46 -36.70 -31.26
C ALA A 433 13.22 -35.99 -32.60
N GLU A 434 11.98 -35.98 -33.11
CA GLU A 434 11.61 -35.21 -34.31
C GLU A 434 11.77 -33.70 -34.09
N VAL A 435 11.35 -33.18 -32.94
CA VAL A 435 11.53 -31.76 -32.57
C VAL A 435 13.02 -31.40 -32.60
N LEU A 436 13.89 -32.20 -31.97
CA LEU A 436 15.33 -31.95 -31.97
C LEU A 436 15.97 -32.06 -33.36
N LYS A 437 15.45 -32.94 -34.22
CA LYS A 437 15.90 -33.07 -35.61
C LYS A 437 15.56 -31.83 -36.42
N ASN A 438 14.38 -31.25 -36.17
CA ASN A 438 13.86 -30.09 -36.89
C ASN A 438 14.30 -28.74 -36.28
N ASP A 439 14.80 -28.73 -35.05
CA ASP A 439 15.35 -27.54 -34.36
C ASP A 439 16.80 -27.78 -33.89
N PRO A 440 17.80 -27.54 -34.77
CA PRO A 440 19.22 -27.66 -34.42
C PRO A 440 19.66 -26.73 -33.29
N ALA A 441 19.00 -25.58 -33.11
CA ALA A 441 19.34 -24.63 -32.07
C ALA A 441 18.92 -25.14 -30.69
N LEU A 442 17.72 -25.74 -30.59
CA LEU A 442 17.30 -26.43 -29.37
C LEU A 442 18.20 -27.62 -29.06
N LYS A 443 18.58 -28.41 -30.07
CA LYS A 443 19.53 -29.52 -29.89
C LYS A 443 20.85 -29.05 -29.31
N ALA A 444 21.42 -27.96 -29.82
CA ALA A 444 22.64 -27.39 -29.28
C ALA A 444 22.49 -26.96 -27.81
N LYS A 445 21.38 -26.28 -27.45
CA LYS A 445 21.08 -25.89 -26.06
C LYS A 445 20.95 -27.09 -25.12
N LEU A 446 20.36 -28.18 -25.59
CA LEU A 446 20.24 -29.41 -24.81
C LEU A 446 21.62 -30.01 -24.53
N GLU A 447 22.49 -30.13 -25.53
CA GLU A 447 23.84 -30.69 -25.36
C GLU A 447 24.75 -29.81 -24.50
N GLU A 448 24.63 -28.49 -24.61
CA GLU A 448 25.30 -27.54 -23.72
C GLU A 448 24.89 -27.79 -22.25
N LYS A 449 23.58 -27.92 -22.00
CA LYS A 449 23.08 -28.19 -20.64
C LYS A 449 23.51 -29.56 -20.11
N LYS A 450 23.57 -30.59 -20.95
CA LYS A 450 24.08 -31.92 -20.58
C LYS A 450 25.56 -31.86 -20.20
N THR A 451 26.35 -31.05 -20.90
CA THR A 451 27.78 -30.87 -20.60
C THR A 451 27.98 -30.11 -19.29
N ALA A 452 27.16 -29.08 -19.04
CA ALA A 452 27.27 -28.24 -17.84
C ALA A 452 26.73 -28.91 -16.55
N ASP A 453 25.79 -29.87 -16.67
CA ASP A 453 25.12 -30.49 -15.52
C ASP A 453 25.05 -32.02 -15.66
N PRO A 454 25.99 -32.77 -15.03
CA PRO A 454 26.00 -34.23 -15.06
C PRO A 454 24.76 -34.89 -14.47
N LYS A 455 24.07 -34.25 -13.51
CA LYS A 455 22.83 -34.79 -12.92
C LYS A 455 21.68 -34.70 -13.91
N PHE A 456 21.61 -33.60 -14.66
CA PHE A 456 20.67 -33.44 -15.77
C PHE A 456 20.97 -34.42 -16.91
N ALA A 457 22.23 -34.58 -17.29
CA ALA A 457 22.65 -35.49 -18.35
C ALA A 457 22.30 -36.97 -18.08
N ALA A 458 22.28 -37.36 -16.80
CA ALA A 458 21.89 -38.70 -16.38
C ALA A 458 20.37 -38.89 -16.18
N ASN A 459 19.54 -37.86 -16.40
CA ASN A 459 18.10 -37.90 -16.16
C ASN A 459 17.29 -37.71 -17.46
N GLY A 460 16.75 -38.80 -18.00
CA GLY A 460 15.97 -38.78 -19.24
C GLY A 460 14.69 -37.95 -19.14
N SER A 461 13.95 -38.04 -18.02
CA SER A 461 12.74 -37.23 -17.80
C SER A 461 13.04 -35.72 -17.77
N ALA A 462 14.15 -35.33 -17.14
CA ALA A 462 14.57 -33.93 -17.13
C ALA A 462 14.95 -33.43 -18.54
N GLN A 463 15.57 -34.28 -19.36
CA GLN A 463 15.89 -33.94 -20.75
C GLN A 463 14.62 -33.82 -21.61
N LEU A 464 13.67 -34.76 -21.49
CA LEU A 464 12.39 -34.69 -22.19
C LEU A 464 11.58 -33.45 -21.80
N ASP A 465 11.58 -33.07 -20.51
CA ASP A 465 10.93 -31.86 -20.01
C ASP A 465 11.61 -30.59 -20.55
N PHE A 466 12.94 -30.60 -20.63
CA PHE A 466 13.69 -29.51 -21.26
C PHE A 466 13.32 -29.35 -22.74
N ILE A 467 13.24 -30.44 -23.50
CA ILE A 467 12.84 -30.39 -24.92
C ILE A 467 11.40 -29.87 -25.01
N TYR A 468 10.48 -30.41 -24.20
CA TYR A 468 9.08 -29.98 -24.19
C TYR A 468 8.94 -28.48 -23.95
N LYS A 469 9.51 -27.95 -22.87
CA LYS A 469 9.44 -26.53 -22.47
C LYS A 469 10.07 -25.56 -23.46
N ASN A 470 10.94 -26.04 -24.34
CA ASN A 470 11.57 -25.24 -25.40
C ASN A 470 11.02 -25.56 -26.80
N SER A 471 9.95 -26.36 -26.90
CA SER A 471 9.30 -26.73 -28.16
C SER A 471 7.98 -25.97 -28.36
N PRO A 472 7.41 -25.98 -29.59
CA PRO A 472 6.08 -25.43 -29.85
C PRO A 472 4.93 -26.12 -29.09
N TYR A 473 5.17 -27.28 -28.48
CA TYR A 473 4.15 -28.03 -27.74
C TYR A 473 3.92 -27.51 -26.32
N TYR A 474 4.87 -26.77 -25.75
CA TYR A 474 4.68 -26.18 -24.43
C TYR A 474 3.71 -25.01 -24.50
N GLU A 475 2.74 -24.99 -23.58
CA GLU A 475 1.72 -23.96 -23.58
C GLU A 475 2.32 -22.56 -23.36
N PRO A 476 2.02 -21.58 -24.22
CA PRO A 476 2.64 -20.26 -24.12
C PRO A 476 2.08 -19.43 -22.95
N GLY A 477 0.99 -19.88 -22.31
CA GLY A 477 0.34 -19.20 -21.20
C GLY A 477 1.01 -19.45 -19.84
N HIS A 478 1.67 -20.59 -19.65
CA HIS A 478 2.27 -20.94 -18.36
C HIS A 478 3.43 -19.97 -18.03
N ASN A 479 3.31 -19.34 -16.87
CA ASN A 479 4.16 -18.27 -16.33
C ASN A 479 4.18 -16.99 -17.16
N ARG A 480 3.28 -16.81 -18.14
CA ARG A 480 3.15 -15.53 -18.84
C ARG A 480 2.21 -14.62 -18.05
N TYR A 481 2.72 -13.49 -17.60
CA TYR A 481 1.92 -12.49 -16.92
C TYR A 481 0.87 -11.91 -17.89
N PRO A 482 -0.40 -11.81 -17.50
CA PRO A 482 -1.48 -11.52 -18.43
C PRO A 482 -1.75 -10.02 -18.64
N VAL A 483 -0.87 -9.14 -18.13
CA VAL A 483 -0.89 -7.71 -18.45
C VAL A 483 0.23 -7.41 -19.42
N TYR A 484 -0.13 -6.90 -20.59
CA TYR A 484 0.80 -6.62 -21.67
C TYR A 484 1.13 -5.14 -21.72
N ARG A 485 2.38 -4.83 -22.09
CA ARG A 485 2.92 -3.47 -22.18
C ARG A 485 3.03 -3.08 -23.65
N LEU A 486 2.33 -2.02 -24.05
CA LEU A 486 2.57 -1.37 -25.33
C LEU A 486 3.63 -0.28 -25.11
N VAL A 487 4.85 -0.48 -25.59
CA VAL A 487 5.97 0.46 -25.39
C VAL A 487 6.09 1.49 -26.51
N TYR A 488 6.92 2.51 -26.31
CA TYR A 488 7.29 3.45 -27.37
C TYR A 488 8.16 2.73 -28.41
N ASP A 489 7.92 3.01 -29.69
CA ASP A 489 8.83 2.63 -30.77
C ASP A 489 10.17 3.37 -30.67
#